data_AF-V5Q0U7-F1
#
_entry.id   AF-V5Q0U7-F1
#
_cell.length_a   1.000
_cell.length_b   1.000
_cell.length_c   1.000
_cell.angle_alpha   90.00
_cell.angle_beta   90.00
_cell.angle_gamma   90.00
#
_symmetry.space_group_name_H-M   'P 1'
#
loop_
_entity.id
_entity.type
_entity.pdbx_description
1 polymer ?
#
loop_
_entity_poly.entity_id
_entity_poly.type
_entity_poly.pdbx_seq_one_letter_code
_entity_poly.pdbx_strand_id
1 'polypeptide(L)'
;MASGEDEPRNCAVCGDRATGYHFHALTCEGCKGFFRRTVNKSTSLICPFAGSCKVNKAQRRHCPACRLQKCLDAGMKKDMILSAEVLALRRARQVQRRAQQASLQLSKEQKALVQILLGAHTRHMGTMFDQFVQFRPPAHLFIHHQHLPPLVPELSLLMHFADINTFMIQQIIKFTKDLPLFRPAWGNPEEGD
;
A
#
# COMPACT_ATOMS: atom_id res chain seq x y z
N MET A 1 22.08 19.09 28.09
CA MET A 1 23.09 18.00 28.12
C MET A 1 23.28 17.53 26.69
N ALA A 2 24.37 17.96 26.04
CA ALA A 2 24.70 17.53 24.68
C ALA A 2 25.17 16.09 24.74
N SER A 3 24.45 15.21 24.04
CA SER A 3 24.73 13.78 23.91
C SER A 3 26.13 13.54 23.33
N GLY A 4 26.78 12.49 23.83
CA GLY A 4 28.18 12.13 23.63
C GLY A 4 28.72 12.23 22.20
N GLU A 5 30.00 12.57 22.17
CA GLU A 5 30.88 12.75 21.03
C GLU A 5 30.71 11.66 19.96
N ASP A 6 30.44 12.07 18.72
CA ASP A 6 30.49 11.22 17.53
C ASP A 6 31.97 10.88 17.25
N GLU A 7 32.51 9.94 18.02
CA GLU A 7 33.88 9.45 17.81
C GLU A 7 33.99 8.97 16.35
N PRO A 8 34.97 9.47 15.57
CA PRO A 8 35.04 9.21 14.14
C PRO A 8 35.21 7.71 13.89
N ARG A 9 34.10 7.07 13.50
CA ARG A 9 34.06 5.65 13.14
C ARG A 9 34.85 5.44 11.86
N ASN A 10 36.09 4.97 12.01
CA ASN A 10 37.00 4.74 10.90
C ASN A 10 36.82 3.34 10.30
N CYS A 11 36.94 3.24 8.98
CA CYS A 11 36.85 1.98 8.25
C CYS A 11 38.02 1.07 8.63
N ALA A 12 37.72 -0.11 9.19
CA ALA A 12 38.71 -1.09 9.65
C ALA A 12 39.71 -1.53 8.55
N VAL A 13 39.34 -1.38 7.28
CA VAL A 13 40.18 -1.79 6.14
C VAL A 13 41.14 -0.68 5.69
N CYS A 14 40.67 0.57 5.58
CA CYS A 14 41.45 1.63 4.90
C CYS A 14 41.53 2.96 5.65
N GLY A 15 40.93 3.06 6.84
CA GLY A 15 40.93 4.28 7.66
C GLY A 15 40.09 5.44 7.11
N ASP A 16 39.38 5.27 5.99
CA ASP A 16 38.39 6.24 5.50
C ASP A 16 37.17 6.29 6.44
N ARG A 17 36.34 7.34 6.34
CA ARG A 17 35.13 7.46 7.17
C ARG A 17 34.19 6.26 6.92
N ALA A 18 33.88 5.50 7.97
CA ALA A 18 32.95 4.37 7.87
C ALA A 18 31.51 4.89 7.72
N THR A 19 30.69 4.15 6.97
CA THR A 19 29.26 4.43 6.84
C THR A 19 28.39 3.49 7.68
N GLY A 20 28.99 2.44 8.24
CA GLY A 20 28.32 1.47 9.09
C GLY A 20 28.97 0.08 8.99
N TYR A 21 28.28 -0.91 9.55
CA TYR A 21 28.67 -2.31 9.43
C TYR A 21 28.21 -2.88 8.10
N HIS A 22 29.15 -3.33 7.28
CA HIS A 22 28.88 -4.01 6.02
C HIS A 22 29.53 -5.38 6.04
N PHE A 23 28.74 -6.41 5.77
CA PHE A 23 29.21 -7.80 5.78
C PHE A 23 29.92 -8.17 7.10
N HIS A 24 29.41 -7.68 8.24
CA HIS A 24 29.95 -7.91 9.60
C HIS A 24 31.18 -7.09 10.02
N ALA A 25 31.63 -6.11 9.23
CA ALA A 25 32.74 -5.22 9.63
C ALA A 25 32.40 -3.73 9.44
N LEU A 26 32.85 -2.88 10.36
CA LEU A 26 32.73 -1.42 10.27
C LEU A 26 33.58 -0.89 9.10
N THR A 27 32.93 -0.49 8.01
CA THR A 27 33.63 -0.13 6.76
C THR A 27 33.00 1.06 6.04
N CYS A 28 33.77 1.67 5.14
CA CYS A 28 33.28 2.69 4.21
C CYS A 28 32.59 2.05 2.99
N GLU A 29 31.79 2.83 2.25
CA GLU A 29 31.14 2.38 1.01
C GLU A 29 32.14 1.86 -0.05
N GLY A 30 33.34 2.44 -0.09
CA GLY A 30 34.38 2.00 -1.01
C GLY A 30 34.84 0.55 -0.76
N CYS A 31 34.98 0.14 0.51
CA CYS A 31 35.38 -1.23 0.87
C CYS A 31 34.20 -2.21 0.82
N LYS A 32 33.00 -1.78 1.23
CA LYS A 32 31.75 -2.52 1.01
C LYS A 32 31.57 -2.92 -0.45
N GLY A 33 31.62 -1.96 -1.37
CA GLY A 33 31.42 -2.21 -2.79
C GLY A 33 32.54 -3.06 -3.39
N PHE A 34 33.79 -2.85 -2.95
CA PHE A 34 34.93 -3.66 -3.36
C PHE A 34 34.78 -5.13 -2.94
N PHE A 35 34.46 -5.38 -1.66
CA PHE A 35 34.29 -6.73 -1.13
C PHE A 35 33.19 -7.50 -1.87
N ARG A 36 32.00 -6.88 -2.01
CA ARG A 36 30.85 -7.47 -2.73
C ARG A 36 31.19 -7.91 -4.15
N ARG A 37 31.99 -7.12 -4.88
CA ARG A 37 32.35 -7.43 -6.28
C ARG A 37 33.47 -8.46 -6.40
N THR A 38 34.28 -8.63 -5.37
CA THR A 38 35.57 -9.30 -5.50
C THR A 38 35.60 -10.66 -4.81
N VAL A 39 34.96 -10.80 -3.66
CA VAL A 39 35.12 -11.99 -2.80
C VAL A 39 34.60 -13.30 -3.42
N ASN A 40 33.67 -13.21 -4.38
CA ASN A 40 33.11 -14.37 -5.09
C ASN A 40 33.71 -14.57 -6.50
N LYS A 41 34.73 -13.79 -6.88
CA LYS A 41 35.41 -14.01 -8.17
C LYS A 41 36.25 -15.29 -8.09
N SER A 42 36.15 -16.13 -9.12
CA SER A 42 36.93 -17.37 -9.24
C SER A 42 38.42 -17.12 -9.46
N THR A 43 38.78 -15.99 -10.06
CA THR A 43 40.18 -15.58 -10.25
C THR A 43 40.78 -15.10 -8.93
N SER A 44 41.78 -15.82 -8.44
CA SER A 44 42.61 -15.38 -7.31
C SER A 44 43.31 -14.07 -7.65
N LEU A 45 43.14 -13.06 -6.79
CA LEU A 45 43.89 -11.82 -6.90
C LEU A 45 45.33 -12.05 -6.43
N ILE A 46 46.30 -11.79 -7.30
CA ILE A 46 47.73 -11.88 -6.98
C ILE A 46 48.23 -10.48 -6.61
N CYS A 47 49.03 -10.40 -5.55
CA CYS A 47 49.71 -9.16 -5.21
C CYS A 47 50.87 -8.94 -6.19
N PRO A 48 50.96 -7.78 -6.86
CA PRO A 48 52.09 -7.47 -7.75
C PRO A 48 53.38 -7.09 -6.98
N PHE A 49 53.35 -7.16 -5.66
CA PHE A 49 54.44 -6.81 -4.75
C PHE A 49 54.67 -7.97 -3.75
N ALA A 50 55.10 -7.69 -2.52
CA ALA A 50 55.42 -8.67 -1.49
C ALA A 50 54.23 -9.18 -0.64
N GLY A 51 52.97 -9.01 -1.10
CA GLY A 51 51.79 -9.45 -0.33
C GLY A 51 51.44 -8.61 0.91
N SER A 52 52.24 -7.59 1.26
CA SER A 52 52.12 -6.80 2.49
C SER A 52 51.80 -5.31 2.25
N CYS A 53 51.12 -4.99 1.14
CA CYS A 53 50.84 -3.59 0.77
C CYS A 53 50.01 -2.84 1.82
N LYS A 54 50.44 -1.62 2.17
CA LYS A 54 49.68 -0.74 3.05
C LYS A 54 48.36 -0.31 2.40
N VAL A 55 47.24 -0.69 3.04
CA VAL A 55 45.88 -0.30 2.60
C VAL A 55 45.39 0.90 3.42
N ASN A 56 45.33 2.07 2.78
CA ASN A 56 44.77 3.31 3.33
C ASN A 56 43.86 4.01 2.29
N LYS A 57 43.19 5.10 2.66
CA LYS A 57 42.25 5.83 1.77
C LYS A 57 42.84 6.18 0.40
N ALA A 58 44.09 6.68 0.37
CA ALA A 58 44.77 7.08 -0.86
C ALA A 58 45.23 5.87 -1.69
N GLN A 59 45.74 4.83 -1.03
CA GLN A 59 46.45 3.74 -1.69
C GLN A 59 45.64 2.45 -1.85
N ARG A 60 44.42 2.35 -1.32
CA ARG A 60 43.55 1.16 -1.40
C ARG A 60 43.19 0.71 -2.83
N ARG A 61 43.62 1.40 -3.88
CA ARG A 61 43.41 0.99 -5.27
C ARG A 61 44.62 0.28 -5.89
N HIS A 62 45.82 0.43 -5.32
CA HIS A 62 47.06 -0.09 -5.90
C HIS A 62 47.17 -1.62 -5.88
N CYS A 63 46.68 -2.27 -4.83
CA CYS A 63 46.73 -3.71 -4.70
C CYS A 63 45.36 -4.28 -4.28
N PRO A 64 44.58 -4.78 -5.23
CA PRO A 64 43.31 -5.46 -4.94
C PRO A 64 43.50 -6.69 -4.04
N ALA A 65 44.59 -7.45 -4.19
CA ALA A 65 44.86 -8.66 -3.41
C ALA A 65 45.00 -8.36 -1.91
N CYS A 66 45.92 -7.47 -1.52
CA CYS A 66 46.10 -7.07 -0.12
C CYS A 66 44.87 -6.36 0.45
N ARG A 67 44.10 -5.65 -0.39
CA ARG A 67 42.84 -5.05 0.05
C ARG A 67 41.79 -6.11 0.38
N LEU A 68 41.65 -7.14 -0.45
CA LEU A 68 40.71 -8.24 -0.19
C LEU A 68 41.12 -9.02 1.04
N GLN A 69 42.41 -9.31 1.19
CA GLN A 69 42.93 -9.98 2.38
C GLN A 69 42.59 -9.18 3.63
N LYS A 70 42.88 -7.87 3.64
CA LYS A 70 42.56 -7.01 4.78
C LYS A 70 41.04 -6.87 5.04
N CYS A 71 40.19 -7.01 4.02
CA CYS A 71 38.74 -7.10 4.23
C CYS A 71 38.37 -8.36 5.01
N LEU A 72 38.95 -9.52 4.65
CA LEU A 72 38.72 -10.79 5.34
C LEU A 72 39.28 -10.75 6.77
N ASP A 73 40.49 -10.23 6.95
CA ASP A 73 41.13 -10.08 8.27
C ASP A 73 40.33 -9.14 9.19
N ALA A 74 39.69 -8.11 8.63
CA ALA A 74 38.77 -7.23 9.34
C ALA A 74 37.41 -7.89 9.68
N GLY A 75 37.19 -9.15 9.31
CA GLY A 75 35.99 -9.91 9.63
C GLY A 75 34.84 -9.79 8.61
N MET A 76 35.10 -9.29 7.39
CA MET A 76 34.06 -9.26 6.36
C MET A 76 33.71 -10.67 5.90
N LYS A 77 32.43 -11.05 5.97
CA LYS A 77 31.97 -12.41 5.65
C LYS A 77 31.29 -12.52 4.30
N LYS A 78 31.70 -13.51 3.49
CA LYS A 78 31.18 -13.73 2.12
C LYS A 78 29.77 -14.32 2.08
N ASP A 79 29.40 -15.10 3.08
CA ASP A 79 28.08 -15.72 3.28
C ASP A 79 26.96 -14.67 3.46
N MET A 80 27.32 -13.48 3.97
CA MET A 80 26.43 -12.33 4.08
C MET A 80 26.12 -11.68 2.71
N ILE A 81 26.74 -12.15 1.62
CA ILE A 81 26.39 -11.75 0.25
C ILE A 81 25.42 -12.78 -0.31
N LEU A 82 24.20 -12.35 -0.61
CA LEU A 82 23.22 -13.19 -1.30
C LEU A 82 23.80 -13.74 -2.61
N SER A 83 23.62 -15.04 -2.85
CA SER A 83 23.99 -15.66 -4.12
C SER A 83 23.20 -15.05 -5.29
N ALA A 84 23.79 -15.12 -6.48
CA ALA A 84 23.15 -14.64 -7.70
C ALA A 84 21.80 -15.33 -7.95
N GLU A 85 21.72 -16.63 -7.65
CA GLU A 85 20.52 -17.45 -7.75
C GLU A 85 19.40 -16.97 -6.82
N VAL A 86 19.70 -16.75 -5.53
CA VAL A 86 18.70 -16.26 -4.57
C VAL A 86 18.20 -14.87 -4.96
N LEU A 87 19.08 -14.00 -5.46
CA LEU A 87 18.68 -12.68 -5.93
C LEU A 87 17.79 -12.76 -7.18
N ALA A 88 18.10 -13.65 -8.12
CA ALA A 88 17.27 -13.90 -9.31
C ALA A 88 15.89 -14.43 -8.91
N LEU A 89 15.82 -15.39 -7.98
CA LEU A 89 14.56 -15.92 -7.47
C LEU A 89 13.72 -14.84 -6.78
N ARG A 90 14.34 -13.97 -5.97
CA ARG A 90 13.64 -12.82 -5.35
C ARG A 90 13.07 -11.87 -6.39
N ARG A 91 13.83 -11.55 -7.44
CA ARG A 91 13.36 -10.70 -8.55
C ARG A 91 12.20 -11.35 -9.31
N ALA A 92 12.31 -12.65 -9.63
CA ALA A 92 11.25 -13.39 -10.31
C ALA A 92 9.95 -13.40 -9.48
N ARG A 93 10.03 -13.66 -8.17
CA ARG A 93 8.87 -13.60 -7.26
C ARG A 93 8.23 -12.21 -7.21
N GLN A 94 9.04 -11.14 -7.22
CA GLN A 94 8.52 -9.78 -7.22
C GLN A 94 7.78 -9.45 -8.53
N VAL A 95 8.31 -9.88 -9.66
CA VAL A 95 7.65 -9.75 -10.97
C VAL A 95 6.33 -10.51 -10.98
N GLN A 96 6.32 -11.75 -10.49
CA GLN A 96 5.11 -12.56 -10.40
C GLN A 96 4.03 -11.91 -9.52
N ARG A 97 4.40 -11.38 -8.34
CA ARG A 97 3.46 -10.64 -7.47
C ARG A 97 2.87 -9.41 -8.16
N ARG A 98 3.69 -8.66 -8.91
CA ARG A 98 3.23 -7.50 -9.67
C ARG A 98 2.27 -7.89 -10.79
N ALA A 99 2.55 -9.01 -11.49
CA ALA A 99 1.65 -9.54 -12.52
C ALA A 99 0.30 -9.97 -11.93
N GLN A 100 0.30 -10.68 -10.79
CA GLN A 100 -0.93 -11.05 -10.08
C GLN A 100 -1.73 -9.84 -9.58
N GLN A 101 -1.05 -8.78 -9.15
CA GLN A 101 -1.73 -7.56 -8.72
C GLN A 101 -2.29 -6.76 -9.91
N ALA A 102 -1.64 -6.82 -11.07
CA ALA A 102 -2.15 -6.22 -12.30
C ALA A 102 -3.43 -6.91 -12.79
N SER A 103 -3.58 -8.24 -12.59
CA SER A 103 -4.82 -8.96 -12.96
C SER A 103 -6.03 -8.62 -12.07
N LEU A 104 -5.82 -8.01 -10.91
CA LEU A 104 -6.91 -7.55 -10.01
C LEU A 104 -7.37 -6.11 -10.29
N GLN A 105 -6.81 -5.45 -11.30
CA GLN A 105 -7.23 -4.09 -11.67
C GLN A 105 -8.53 -4.15 -12.48
N LEU A 106 -9.58 -3.49 -11.96
CA LEU A 106 -10.81 -3.25 -12.72
C LEU A 106 -10.50 -2.47 -14.01
N SER A 107 -11.19 -2.81 -15.10
CA SER A 107 -11.15 -2.08 -16.36
C SER A 107 -11.64 -0.63 -16.18
N LYS A 108 -11.37 0.25 -17.16
CA LYS A 108 -11.86 1.63 -17.10
C LYS A 108 -13.39 1.67 -17.06
N GLU A 109 -14.02 0.81 -17.83
CA GLU A 109 -15.47 0.65 -17.93
C GLU A 109 -16.06 0.14 -16.61
N GLN A 110 -15.43 -0.87 -16.00
CA GLN A 110 -15.85 -1.38 -14.68
C GLN A 110 -15.70 -0.32 -13.59
N LYS A 111 -14.59 0.45 -13.59
CA LYS A 111 -14.39 1.56 -12.65
C LYS A 111 -15.45 2.64 -12.83
N ALA A 112 -15.78 3.01 -14.07
CA ALA A 112 -16.82 3.98 -14.36
C ALA A 112 -18.19 3.50 -13.86
N LEU A 113 -18.54 2.24 -14.10
CA LEU A 113 -19.79 1.65 -13.60
C LEU A 113 -19.86 1.67 -12.06
N VAL A 114 -18.78 1.28 -11.37
CA VAL A 114 -18.71 1.33 -9.90
C VAL A 114 -18.90 2.77 -9.39
N GLN A 115 -18.29 3.76 -10.03
CA GLN A 115 -18.46 5.17 -9.66
C GLN A 115 -19.90 5.65 -9.84
N ILE A 116 -20.56 5.26 -10.93
CA ILE A 116 -21.97 5.59 -11.17
C ILE A 116 -22.86 4.97 -10.09
N LEU A 117 -22.65 3.69 -9.77
CA LEU A 117 -23.40 2.96 -8.73
C LEU A 117 -23.25 3.63 -7.36
N LEU A 118 -22.02 3.92 -6.94
CA LEU A 118 -21.74 4.57 -5.66
C LEU A 118 -22.31 5.99 -5.60
N GLY A 119 -22.18 6.76 -6.67
CA GLY A 119 -22.72 8.11 -6.75
C GLY A 119 -24.25 8.14 -6.67
N ALA A 120 -24.92 7.27 -7.42
CA ALA A 120 -26.38 7.14 -7.38
C ALA A 120 -26.86 6.69 -6.00
N HIS A 121 -26.19 5.69 -5.40
CA HIS A 121 -26.52 5.22 -4.05
C HIS A 121 -26.38 6.34 -3.02
N THR A 122 -25.27 7.08 -3.05
CA THR A 122 -25.02 8.19 -2.11
C THR A 122 -26.11 9.25 -2.20
N ARG A 123 -26.51 9.63 -3.42
CA ARG A 123 -27.53 10.67 -3.64
C ARG A 123 -28.91 10.26 -3.13
N HIS A 124 -29.37 9.06 -3.46
CA HIS A 124 -30.77 8.67 -3.26
C HIS A 124 -30.99 7.78 -2.04
N MET A 125 -30.04 6.91 -1.71
CA MET A 125 -30.12 5.99 -0.56
C MET A 125 -29.37 6.55 0.65
N GLY A 126 -28.22 7.20 0.44
CA GLY A 126 -27.42 7.76 1.54
C GLY A 126 -28.14 8.88 2.29
N THR A 127 -28.75 9.80 1.55
CA THR A 127 -29.48 10.95 2.13
C THR A 127 -30.87 10.61 2.66
N MET A 128 -31.40 9.43 2.32
CA MET A 128 -32.72 8.97 2.76
C MET A 128 -32.79 8.81 4.27
N PHE A 129 -31.72 8.28 4.89
CA PHE A 129 -31.65 8.09 6.33
C PHE A 129 -31.69 9.42 7.09
N ASP A 130 -31.05 10.47 6.57
CA ASP A 130 -31.10 11.81 7.15
C ASP A 130 -32.50 12.41 7.08
N GLN A 131 -33.29 12.03 6.07
CA GLN A 131 -34.66 12.53 5.87
C GLN A 131 -35.70 11.79 6.73
N PHE A 132 -35.35 10.66 7.38
CA PHE A 132 -36.28 9.97 8.28
C PHE A 132 -36.74 10.82 9.47
N VAL A 133 -35.97 11.83 9.86
CA VAL A 133 -36.38 12.79 10.90
C VAL A 133 -37.68 13.52 10.55
N GLN A 134 -38.04 13.59 9.27
CA GLN A 134 -39.28 14.20 8.77
C GLN A 134 -40.49 13.26 8.94
N PHE A 135 -40.26 11.96 9.04
CA PHE A 135 -41.29 10.95 9.26
C PHE A 135 -41.39 10.66 10.76
N ARG A 136 -41.83 11.65 11.53
CA ARG A 136 -42.10 11.45 12.97
C ARG A 136 -43.43 10.74 13.17
N PRO A 137 -43.50 9.64 13.95
CA PRO A 137 -44.78 9.00 14.22
C PRO A 137 -45.71 9.98 14.97
N PRO A 138 -47.03 9.90 14.77
CA PRO A 138 -47.98 10.78 15.42
C PRO A 138 -47.75 10.87 16.94
N ALA A 139 -47.66 12.09 17.47
CA ALA A 139 -47.28 12.32 18.87
C ALA A 139 -48.17 11.57 19.88
N HIS A 140 -49.45 11.36 19.53
CA HIS A 140 -50.42 10.65 20.36
C HIS A 140 -50.07 9.16 20.59
N LEU A 141 -49.21 8.55 19.75
CA LEU A 141 -48.72 7.18 19.95
C LEU A 141 -47.69 7.07 21.09
N PHE A 142 -47.13 8.19 21.55
CA PHE A 142 -46.15 8.25 22.65
C PHE A 142 -46.73 8.80 23.96
N ILE A 143 -48.02 9.15 23.97
CA ILE A 143 -48.71 9.65 25.16
C ILE A 143 -49.22 8.44 25.95
N HIS A 144 -48.60 8.17 27.10
CA HIS A 144 -48.95 7.04 27.97
C HIS A 144 -50.23 7.23 28.81
N HIS A 145 -51.15 8.14 28.43
CA HIS A 145 -52.39 8.35 29.17
C HIS A 145 -53.62 7.72 28.50
N GLN A 146 -54.28 6.92 29.33
CA GLN A 146 -55.36 5.98 29.08
C GLN A 146 -56.65 6.63 28.53
N HIS A 147 -57.42 5.79 27.83
CA HIS A 147 -58.80 5.95 27.32
C HIS A 147 -59.01 6.63 25.95
N LEU A 148 -58.67 5.92 24.86
CA LEU A 148 -59.29 6.13 23.54
C LEU A 148 -59.52 4.76 22.85
N PRO A 149 -60.57 4.56 22.02
CA PRO A 149 -60.92 3.23 21.52
C PRO A 149 -59.81 2.62 20.64
N PRO A 150 -59.66 1.29 20.63
CA PRO A 150 -58.51 0.58 20.05
C PRO A 150 -58.38 0.67 18.51
N LEU A 151 -59.40 1.12 17.78
CA LEU A 151 -59.38 1.14 16.30
C LEU A 151 -58.62 2.33 15.67
N VAL A 152 -58.43 3.44 16.39
CA VAL A 152 -57.88 4.70 15.83
C VAL A 152 -56.33 4.74 15.79
N PRO A 153 -55.59 4.17 16.77
CA PRO A 153 -54.13 4.17 16.77
C PRO A 153 -53.50 3.32 15.66
N GLU A 154 -54.14 2.20 15.31
CA GLU A 154 -53.61 1.23 14.32
C GLU A 154 -53.63 1.79 12.90
N LEU A 155 -54.72 2.48 12.51
CA LEU A 155 -54.84 3.12 11.20
C LEU A 155 -53.82 4.26 11.02
N SER A 156 -53.58 5.05 12.08
CA SER A 156 -52.63 6.18 12.04
C SER A 156 -51.18 5.71 11.91
N LEU A 157 -50.82 4.61 12.57
CA LEU A 157 -49.52 3.98 12.43
C LEU A 157 -49.34 3.35 11.04
N LEU A 158 -50.40 2.71 10.52
CA LEU A 158 -50.38 2.12 9.17
C LEU A 158 -50.17 3.18 8.08
N MET A 159 -50.85 4.33 8.18
CA MET A 159 -50.64 5.46 7.26
C MET A 159 -49.21 5.99 7.35
N HIS A 160 -48.66 6.10 8.55
CA HIS A 160 -47.28 6.52 8.75
C HIS A 160 -46.26 5.56 8.12
N PHE A 161 -46.47 4.25 8.27
CA PHE A 161 -45.67 3.24 7.58
C PHE A 161 -45.83 3.32 6.06
N ALA A 162 -47.04 3.57 5.55
CA ALA A 162 -47.29 3.71 4.12
C ALA A 162 -46.52 4.91 3.54
N ASP A 163 -46.45 6.04 4.26
CA ASP A 163 -45.70 7.23 3.86
C ASP A 163 -44.18 6.94 3.78
N ILE A 164 -43.62 6.29 4.82
CA ILE A 164 -42.21 5.89 4.85
C ILE A 164 -41.90 4.95 3.68
N ASN A 165 -42.73 3.92 3.47
CA ASN A 165 -42.52 2.95 2.39
C ASN A 165 -42.64 3.62 1.01
N THR A 166 -43.59 4.53 0.83
CA THR A 166 -43.74 5.28 -0.43
C THR A 166 -42.50 6.11 -0.71
N PHE A 167 -41.99 6.83 0.29
CA PHE A 167 -40.74 7.59 0.17
C PHE A 167 -39.55 6.69 -0.16
N MET A 168 -39.39 5.56 0.53
CA MET A 168 -38.35 4.56 0.26
C MET A 168 -38.39 4.09 -1.20
N ILE A 169 -39.57 3.70 -1.68
CA ILE A 169 -39.79 3.24 -3.05
C ILE A 169 -39.45 4.34 -4.06
N GLN A 170 -39.83 5.59 -3.80
CA GLN A 170 -39.50 6.71 -4.69
C GLN A 170 -37.99 6.91 -4.82
N GLN A 171 -37.23 6.79 -3.74
CA GLN A 171 -35.77 6.88 -3.81
C GLN A 171 -35.16 5.68 -4.56
N ILE A 172 -35.72 4.47 -4.41
CA ILE A 172 -35.27 3.29 -5.16
C ILE A 172 -35.47 3.52 -6.66
N ILE A 173 -36.63 4.07 -7.05
CA ILE A 173 -36.91 4.44 -8.43
C ILE A 173 -35.92 5.51 -8.94
N LYS A 174 -35.59 6.53 -8.14
CA LYS A 174 -34.60 7.55 -8.51
C LYS A 174 -33.20 6.95 -8.67
N PHE A 175 -32.81 6.06 -7.76
CA PHE A 175 -31.55 5.33 -7.84
C PHE A 175 -31.46 4.50 -9.12
N THR A 176 -32.49 3.71 -9.45
CA THR A 176 -32.47 2.85 -10.64
C THR A 176 -32.42 3.66 -11.93
N LYS A 177 -33.09 4.82 -12.01
CA LYS A 177 -33.03 5.72 -13.17
C LYS A 177 -31.62 6.27 -13.47
N ASP A 178 -30.79 6.43 -12.44
CA ASP A 178 -29.41 6.89 -12.61
C ASP A 178 -28.49 5.80 -13.17
N LEU A 179 -28.91 4.52 -13.15
CA LEU A 179 -28.10 3.41 -13.61
C LEU A 179 -28.17 3.23 -15.14
N PRO A 180 -27.03 3.05 -15.83
CA PRO A 180 -26.98 3.01 -17.30
C PRO A 180 -27.85 1.93 -17.94
N LEU A 181 -27.98 0.77 -17.29
CA LEU A 181 -28.76 -0.37 -17.79
C LEU A 181 -30.27 -0.16 -17.70
N PHE A 182 -30.75 0.69 -16.79
CA PHE A 182 -32.17 0.91 -16.55
C PHE A 182 -32.67 2.22 -17.17
N ARG A 183 -31.77 3.13 -17.55
CA ARG A 183 -32.09 4.40 -18.20
C ARG A 183 -32.91 4.24 -19.49
N PRO A 184 -32.62 3.28 -20.40
CA PRO A 184 -33.41 3.10 -21.62
C PRO A 184 -34.83 2.58 -21.35
N ALA A 185 -35.04 1.81 -20.29
CA ALA A 185 -36.36 1.29 -19.91
C ALA A 185 -37.31 2.38 -19.36
N TRP A 186 -36.79 3.58 -19.11
CA TRP A 186 -37.55 4.75 -18.65
C TRP A 186 -37.52 5.92 -19.64
N GLY A 187 -36.93 5.72 -20.84
CA GLY A 187 -36.93 6.70 -21.92
C GLY A 187 -38.28 6.68 -22.67
N ASN A 188 -38.83 7.87 -22.92
CA ASN A 188 -40.00 8.03 -23.77
C ASN A 188 -39.73 7.46 -25.17
N PRO A 189 -40.72 6.84 -25.84
CA PRO A 189 -40.58 6.37 -27.22
C PRO A 189 -40.70 7.55 -28.20
N GLU A 190 -39.80 8.54 -28.15
CA GLU A 190 -39.69 9.55 -29.22
C GLU A 190 -38.23 9.96 -29.42
N GLU A 191 -37.59 9.28 -30.37
CA GLU A 191 -36.56 9.84 -31.26
C GLU A 191 -36.50 8.90 -32.47
N GLY A 192 -37.54 9.01 -33.29
CA GLY A 192 -37.64 8.41 -34.61
C GLY A 192 -38.20 9.46 -35.55
N ASP A 193 -37.28 10.19 -36.19
CA ASP A 193 -37.43 10.82 -37.51
C ASP A 193 -36.04 10.90 -38.16
#